data_AF-A0A1M4TJY7-F1
#
_entry.id   AF-A0A1M4TJY7-F1
#
_cell.length_a   1.000
_cell.length_b   1.000
_cell.length_c   1.000
_cell.angle_alpha   90.00
_cell.angle_beta   90.00
_cell.angle_gamma   90.00
#
_symmetry.space_group_name_H-M   'P 1'
#
loop_
_entity.id
_entity.type
_entity.pdbx_description
1 polymer ?
#
loop_
_entity_poly.entity_id
_entity_poly.type
_entity_poly.pdbx_seq_one_letter_code
_entity_poly.pdbx_strand_id
1 'polypeptide(L)'
;MRQRQNRDDVKEAFRVERNRWYAWQKIPDDLDTELPYYSPVYVLSSTKKRENKSHIAISFSNVLFLDGPQDFHVNLRVLRRYRDFLVADLLPDGEDSPGATILGRISFEWLNHHCPHLVDQYPPSLYDPDAEQDVATYLDRVFPHVRSGVTRLRQPPLGK
;
A
#
# COMPACT_ATOMS: atom_id res chain seq x y z
N MET A 1 -31.93 -29.13 20.41
CA MET A 1 -30.45 -29.15 20.58
C MET A 1 -29.84 -28.25 19.51
N ARG A 2 -29.33 -27.06 19.88
CA ARG A 2 -28.61 -26.17 18.97
C ARG A 2 -27.13 -26.54 19.03
N GLN A 3 -26.59 -27.12 17.95
CA GLN A 3 -25.16 -27.31 17.79
C GLN A 3 -24.50 -25.93 17.74
N ARG A 4 -23.66 -25.65 18.74
CA ARG A 4 -22.67 -24.57 18.70
C ARG A 4 -21.65 -24.97 17.64
N GLN A 5 -21.74 -24.38 16.44
CA GLN A 5 -20.72 -24.54 15.43
C GLN A 5 -19.42 -23.88 15.93
N ASN A 6 -18.33 -24.59 15.70
CA ASN A 6 -17.00 -24.36 16.23
C ASN A 6 -16.47 -22.93 16.07
N ARG A 7 -15.73 -22.54 17.10
CA ARG A 7 -14.94 -21.32 17.23
C ARG A 7 -13.50 -21.61 16.79
N ASP A 8 -13.35 -22.25 15.63
CA ASP A 8 -12.06 -22.67 15.08
C ASP A 8 -11.54 -21.62 14.08
N ASP A 9 -10.28 -21.23 14.28
CA ASP A 9 -9.46 -20.30 13.50
C ASP A 9 -9.95 -18.85 13.40
N VAL A 10 -9.66 -18.06 14.44
CA VAL A 10 -9.48 -16.61 14.24
C VAL A 10 -8.20 -16.43 13.41
N LYS A 11 -8.31 -16.64 12.09
CA LYS A 11 -7.25 -16.28 11.13
C LYS A 11 -6.88 -14.83 11.40
N GLU A 12 -5.59 -14.60 11.68
CA GLU A 12 -5.10 -13.28 12.06
C GLU A 12 -5.44 -12.28 10.96
N ALA A 13 -6.26 -11.28 11.30
CA ALA A 13 -6.71 -10.28 10.33
C ALA A 13 -5.50 -9.46 9.83
N PHE A 14 -5.48 -9.15 8.53
CA PHE A 14 -4.41 -8.39 7.89
C PHE A 14 -4.07 -7.12 8.66
N ARG A 15 -2.77 -6.87 8.88
CA ARG A 15 -2.23 -5.69 9.57
C ARG A 15 -1.21 -5.00 8.68
N VAL A 16 -1.25 -3.67 8.73
CA VAL A 16 -0.24 -2.82 8.11
C VAL A 16 0.85 -2.60 9.13
N GLU A 17 2.06 -2.98 8.78
CA GLU A 17 3.26 -2.88 9.60
C GLU A 17 4.24 -1.90 8.97
N ARG A 18 5.00 -1.20 9.82
CA ARG A 18 6.12 -0.34 9.42
C ARG A 18 7.23 -1.14 8.75
N ASN A 19 8.01 -0.46 7.92
CA ASN A 19 9.17 -0.98 7.21
C ASN A 19 8.86 -2.20 6.35
N ARG A 20 7.73 -2.15 5.62
CA ARG A 20 7.29 -3.24 4.74
C ARG A 20 6.68 -2.71 3.47
N TRP A 21 6.87 -3.48 2.39
CA TRP A 21 6.23 -3.27 1.10
C TRP A 21 4.80 -3.79 1.09
N TYR A 22 3.91 -3.07 0.41
CA TYR A 22 2.53 -3.45 0.18
C TYR A 22 2.09 -3.10 -1.24
N ALA A 23 1.09 -3.84 -1.71
CA ALA A 23 0.35 -3.52 -2.92
C ALA A 23 -0.67 -2.43 -2.59
N TRP A 24 -0.56 -1.28 -3.24
CA TRP A 24 -1.51 -0.18 -3.13
C TRP A 24 -2.37 -0.10 -4.39
N GLN A 25 -3.68 -0.13 -4.22
CA GLN A 25 -4.65 0.16 -5.27
C GLN A 25 -5.51 1.34 -4.82
N LYS A 26 -5.48 2.45 -5.55
CA LYS A 26 -6.44 3.55 -5.38
C LYS A 26 -7.59 3.33 -6.36
N ILE A 27 -8.81 3.34 -5.84
CA ILE A 27 -10.05 3.27 -6.60
C ILE A 27 -10.54 4.72 -6.72
N PRO A 28 -10.68 5.25 -7.95
CA PRO A 28 -11.25 6.58 -8.15
C PRO A 28 -12.73 6.59 -7.80
N ASP A 29 -13.26 7.77 -7.49
CA ASP A 29 -14.69 7.95 -7.20
C ASP A 29 -15.56 7.74 -8.44
N ASP A 30 -15.01 8.04 -9.61
CA ASP A 30 -15.67 7.88 -10.91
C ASP A 30 -14.84 6.94 -11.80
N LEU A 31 -15.32 5.69 -11.92
CA LEU A 31 -14.70 4.66 -12.74
C LEU A 31 -14.99 4.83 -14.24
N ASP A 32 -15.93 5.71 -14.62
CA ASP A 32 -16.22 5.99 -16.03
C ASP A 32 -15.20 6.99 -16.62
N THR A 33 -14.58 7.81 -15.76
CA THR A 33 -13.61 8.84 -16.18
C THR A 33 -12.18 8.53 -15.79
N GLU A 34 -11.96 7.75 -14.72
CA GLU A 34 -10.62 7.43 -14.21
C GLU A 34 -10.42 5.92 -14.01
N LEU A 35 -9.21 5.45 -14.32
CA LEU A 35 -8.81 4.07 -14.07
C LEU A 35 -8.23 3.91 -12.66
N PRO A 36 -8.37 2.71 -12.05
CA PRO A 36 -7.65 2.40 -10.82
C PRO A 36 -6.14 2.57 -10.98
N TYR A 37 -5.52 3.15 -9.96
CA TYR A 37 -4.08 3.34 -9.89
C TYR A 37 -3.45 2.26 -9.01
N TYR A 38 -2.34 1.67 -9.47
CA TYR A 38 -1.62 0.60 -8.79
C TYR A 38 -0.18 0.99 -8.55
N SER A 39 0.32 0.77 -7.33
CA SER A 39 1.73 0.98 -7.02
C SER A 39 2.21 0.11 -5.86
N PRO A 40 3.46 -0.38 -5.89
CA PRO A 40 4.15 -0.80 -4.68
C PRO A 40 4.37 0.41 -3.76
N VAL A 41 4.01 0.26 -2.49
CA VAL A 41 4.26 1.29 -1.47
C VAL A 41 5.09 0.73 -0.33
N TYR A 42 6.08 1.49 0.13
CA TYR A 42 6.86 1.14 1.31
C TYR A 42 6.32 1.90 2.52
N VAL A 43 5.70 1.19 3.47
CA VAL A 43 5.10 1.82 4.66
C VAL A 43 6.19 2.18 5.66
N LEU A 44 6.35 3.47 5.91
CA LEU A 44 7.29 4.05 6.86
C LEU A 44 6.73 4.01 8.29
N SER A 45 5.43 4.29 8.45
CA SER A 45 4.76 4.22 9.75
C SER A 45 3.29 3.80 9.62
N SER A 46 2.77 3.17 10.68
CA SER A 46 1.35 2.87 10.82
C SER A 46 0.94 3.04 12.27
N THR A 47 -0.03 3.91 12.52
CA THR A 47 -0.53 4.23 13.85
C THR A 47 -2.05 4.09 13.89
N LYS A 48 -2.56 3.28 14.82
CA LYS A 48 -4.00 3.22 15.10
C LYS A 48 -4.41 4.46 15.89
N LYS A 49 -5.45 5.18 15.48
CA LYS A 49 -5.97 6.31 16.26
C LYS A 49 -6.65 5.77 17.52
N ARG A 50 -6.28 6.29 18.70
CA ARG A 50 -6.75 5.78 20.01
C ARG A 50 -8.26 5.81 20.17
N GLU A 51 -8.91 6.80 19.55
CA GLU A 51 -10.34 7.07 19.69
C GLU A 51 -11.22 6.21 18.78
N ASN A 52 -10.67 5.68 17.67
CA ASN A 52 -11.43 4.84 16.74
C ASN A 52 -10.57 3.72 16.15
N LYS A 53 -10.86 2.47 16.54
CA LYS A 53 -10.12 1.27 16.12
C LYS A 53 -10.18 0.98 14.60
N SER A 54 -11.14 1.57 13.88
CA SER A 54 -11.18 1.47 12.42
C SER A 54 -10.31 2.52 11.72
N HIS A 55 -9.82 3.54 12.43
CA HIS A 55 -9.00 4.59 11.83
C HIS A 55 -7.51 4.29 12.00
N ILE A 56 -6.78 4.27 10.89
CA ILE A 56 -5.33 4.14 10.87
C ILE A 56 -4.72 5.33 10.13
N ALA A 57 -3.68 5.92 10.69
CA ALA A 57 -2.81 6.86 10.00
C ALA A 57 -1.61 6.08 9.48
N ILE A 58 -1.28 6.22 8.20
CA ILE A 58 -0.08 5.63 7.62
C ILE A 58 0.75 6.68 6.93
N SER A 59 2.07 6.49 6.95
CA SER A 59 2.99 7.21 6.08
C SER A 59 3.73 6.20 5.21
N PHE A 60 3.88 6.49 3.93
CA PHE A 60 4.49 5.57 2.98
C PHE A 60 5.15 6.30 1.82
N SER A 61 6.16 5.66 1.22
CA SER A 61 6.74 6.07 -0.05
C SER A 61 6.04 5.36 -1.20
N ASN A 62 5.51 6.12 -2.16
CA ASN A 62 4.89 5.64 -3.39
C ASN A 62 5.89 5.77 -4.53
N VAL A 63 6.40 4.66 -5.03
CA VAL A 63 7.54 4.66 -5.97
C VAL A 63 7.13 4.79 -7.44
N LEU A 64 5.86 4.60 -7.78
CA LEU A 64 5.32 4.76 -9.14
C LEU A 64 4.39 5.96 -9.28
N PHE A 65 4.46 6.93 -8.36
CA PHE A 65 3.64 8.14 -8.49
C PHE A 65 4.03 8.91 -9.77
N LEU A 66 3.05 9.53 -10.43
CA LEU A 66 3.20 10.08 -11.78
C LEU A 66 4.32 11.13 -11.88
N ASP A 67 4.49 11.93 -10.83
CA ASP A 67 5.55 12.96 -10.75
C ASP A 67 6.88 12.43 -10.19
N GLY A 68 7.01 11.10 -10.10
CA GLY A 68 8.14 10.40 -9.51
C GLY A 68 7.91 9.98 -8.05
N PRO A 69 8.86 9.23 -7.46
CA PRO A 69 8.72 8.72 -6.10
C PRO A 69 8.42 9.82 -5.07
N GLN A 70 7.35 9.64 -4.30
CA GLN A 70 6.88 10.64 -3.34
C GLN A 70 6.37 9.99 -2.03
N ASP A 71 6.59 10.69 -0.91
CA ASP A 71 6.06 10.29 0.39
C ASP A 71 4.66 10.88 0.63
N PHE A 72 3.77 10.05 1.17
CA PHE A 72 2.40 10.39 1.50
C PHE A 72 2.12 10.16 2.98
N HIS A 73 1.25 11.01 3.53
CA HIS A 73 0.65 10.84 4.85
C HIS A 73 -0.86 10.80 4.66
N VAL A 74 -1.48 9.67 4.97
CA VAL A 74 -2.93 9.52 4.78
C VAL A 74 -3.61 8.97 6.02
N ASN A 75 -4.83 9.43 6.22
CA ASN A 75 -5.75 8.89 7.19
C ASN A 75 -6.70 7.91 6.49
N LEU A 76 -6.85 6.71 7.03
CA LEU A 76 -7.69 5.67 6.46
C LEU A 76 -8.78 5.28 7.45
N ARG A 77 -10.02 5.12 6.96
CA ARG A 77 -11.09 4.41 7.67
C ARG A 77 -11.21 3.01 7.11
N VAL A 78 -10.74 2.02 7.87
CA VAL A 78 -10.79 0.61 7.49
C VAL A 78 -12.24 0.14 7.51
N LEU A 79 -12.75 -0.20 6.33
CA LEU A 79 -14.09 -0.76 6.13
C LEU A 79 -14.10 -2.25 6.41
N ARG A 80 -13.09 -2.97 5.91
CA ARG A 80 -12.99 -4.42 6.06
C ARG A 80 -11.55 -4.90 6.07
N ARG A 81 -11.30 -5.95 6.85
CA ARG A 81 -10.03 -6.69 6.84
C ARG A 81 -10.30 -8.10 6.34
N TYR A 82 -9.47 -8.54 5.41
CA TYR A 82 -9.37 -9.91 4.98
C TYR A 82 -8.04 -10.50 5.49
N ARG A 83 -7.72 -11.72 5.06
CA ARG A 83 -6.47 -12.37 5.44
C ARG A 83 -5.25 -11.65 4.87
N ASP A 84 -5.31 -11.25 3.61
CA ASP A 84 -4.16 -10.79 2.84
C ASP A 84 -4.26 -9.32 2.40
N PHE A 85 -5.39 -8.67 2.66
CA PHE A 85 -5.59 -7.26 2.35
C PHE A 85 -6.63 -6.60 3.27
N LEU A 86 -6.69 -5.27 3.21
CA LEU A 86 -7.77 -4.46 3.76
C LEU A 86 -8.37 -3.57 2.69
N VAL A 87 -9.63 -3.18 2.91
CA VAL A 87 -10.34 -2.15 2.15
C VAL A 87 -10.58 -0.98 3.09
N ALA A 88 -10.28 0.22 2.65
CA ALA A 88 -10.43 1.43 3.44
C ALA A 88 -10.87 2.62 2.59
N ASP A 89 -11.56 3.56 3.23
CA ASP A 89 -11.73 4.91 2.68
C ASP A 89 -10.50 5.74 3.00
N LEU A 90 -10.07 6.54 2.04
CA LEU A 90 -9.17 7.67 2.23
C LEU A 90 -9.97 8.79 2.89
N LEU A 91 -9.55 9.18 4.08
CA LEU A 91 -10.13 10.31 4.77
C LEU A 91 -9.40 11.57 4.28
N PRO A 92 -10.14 12.57 3.76
CA PRO A 92 -9.55 13.79 3.23
C PRO A 92 -8.83 14.57 4.33
N ASP A 93 -7.63 15.06 4.02
CA ASP A 93 -6.92 16.08 4.81
C ASP A 93 -6.96 17.41 4.01
N GLY A 94 -8.15 17.98 3.80
CA GLY A 94 -8.35 19.21 3.02
C GLY A 94 -9.18 19.03 1.76
N GLU A 95 -8.72 19.56 0.62
CA GLU A 95 -9.42 19.55 -0.69
C GLU A 95 -9.26 18.26 -1.49
N ASP A 96 -8.49 17.28 -1.00
CA ASP A 96 -8.34 16.00 -1.69
C ASP A 96 -9.69 15.29 -1.78
N SER A 97 -10.07 14.89 -3.00
CA SER A 97 -11.27 14.08 -3.20
C SER A 97 -11.17 12.81 -2.36
N PRO A 98 -12.26 12.43 -1.67
CA PRO A 98 -12.35 11.14 -1.01
C PRO A 98 -12.14 10.02 -2.05
N GLY A 99 -11.87 8.82 -1.57
CA GLY A 99 -11.70 7.68 -2.46
C GLY A 99 -11.50 6.41 -1.66
N ALA A 100 -11.64 5.26 -2.32
CA ALA A 100 -11.37 3.99 -1.67
C ALA A 100 -9.97 3.49 -2.02
N THR A 101 -9.37 2.74 -1.12
CA THR A 101 -8.11 2.04 -1.37
C THR A 101 -8.17 0.59 -0.90
N ILE A 102 -7.45 -0.25 -1.63
CA ILE A 102 -7.13 -1.61 -1.24
C ILE A 102 -5.63 -1.65 -0.95
N LEU A 103 -5.29 -2.08 0.27
CA LEU A 103 -3.91 -2.28 0.70
C LEU A 103 -3.69 -3.76 0.99
N GLY A 104 -2.81 -4.40 0.23
CA GLY A 104 -2.61 -5.84 0.26
C GLY A 104 -1.16 -6.25 0.45
N ARG A 105 -0.95 -7.53 0.79
CA ARG A 105 0.37 -8.16 0.66
C ARG A 105 0.81 -8.07 -0.80
N ILE A 106 2.03 -7.58 -1.02
CA ILE A 106 2.61 -7.55 -2.35
C ILE A 106 3.22 -8.91 -2.68
N SER A 107 3.21 -9.26 -3.96
CA SER A 107 3.82 -10.48 -4.51
C SER A 107 4.32 -10.22 -5.92
N PHE A 108 5.18 -11.09 -6.45
CA PHE A 108 5.55 -11.04 -7.87
C PHE A 108 4.35 -11.23 -8.80
N GLU A 109 3.38 -12.08 -8.43
CA GLU A 109 2.14 -12.24 -9.19
C GLU A 109 1.40 -10.91 -9.31
N TRP A 110 1.26 -10.17 -8.20
CA TRP A 110 0.63 -8.86 -8.20
C TRP A 110 1.40 -7.84 -9.06
N LEU A 111 2.73 -7.80 -8.93
CA LEU A 111 3.58 -6.91 -9.75
C LEU A 111 3.48 -7.21 -11.24
N ASN A 112 3.55 -8.48 -11.64
CA ASN A 112 3.44 -8.88 -13.04
C ASN A 112 2.06 -8.53 -13.62
N HIS A 113 1.01 -8.59 -12.81
CA HIS A 113 -0.34 -8.28 -13.27
C HIS A 113 -0.62 -6.77 -13.35
N HIS A 114 -0.20 -5.99 -12.35
CA HIS A 114 -0.58 -4.59 -12.20
C HIS A 114 0.52 -3.58 -12.53
N CYS A 115 1.79 -3.98 -12.44
CA CYS A 115 2.95 -3.14 -12.71
C CYS A 115 3.98 -3.87 -13.60
N PRO A 116 3.58 -4.48 -14.74
CA PRO A 116 4.49 -5.32 -15.55
C PRO A 116 5.72 -4.56 -16.02
N HIS A 117 5.55 -3.27 -16.38
CA HIS A 117 6.64 -2.39 -16.79
C HIS A 117 7.78 -2.31 -15.76
N LEU A 118 7.50 -2.45 -14.47
CA LEU A 118 8.52 -2.47 -13.42
C LEU A 118 9.40 -3.72 -13.55
N VAL A 119 8.77 -4.88 -13.73
CA VAL A 119 9.45 -6.17 -13.86
C VAL A 119 10.18 -6.26 -15.20
N ASP A 120 9.60 -5.73 -16.26
CA ASP A 120 10.21 -5.70 -17.59
C ASP A 120 11.46 -4.80 -17.62
N GLN A 121 11.39 -3.64 -16.97
CA GLN A 121 12.51 -2.69 -16.91
C GLN A 121 13.61 -3.13 -15.94
N TYR A 122 13.22 -3.78 -14.83
CA TYR A 122 14.14 -4.29 -13.82
C TYR A 122 13.85 -5.76 -13.53
N PRO A 123 14.21 -6.71 -14.42
CA PRO A 123 13.98 -8.12 -14.19
C PRO A 123 14.62 -8.59 -12.88
N PRO A 124 13.95 -9.41 -12.05
CA PRO A 124 14.52 -9.94 -10.81
C PRO A 124 15.87 -10.64 -11.00
N SER A 125 16.08 -11.26 -12.16
CA SER A 125 17.32 -11.95 -12.54
C SER A 125 18.52 -11.03 -12.78
N LEU A 126 18.33 -9.71 -12.83
CA LEU A 126 19.43 -8.74 -12.83
C LEU A 126 20.04 -8.54 -11.43
N TYR A 127 19.39 -9.08 -10.39
CA TYR A 127 19.80 -8.95 -9.00
C TYR A 127 20.30 -10.29 -8.45
N ASP A 128 20.47 -10.37 -7.13
CA ASP A 128 20.89 -11.61 -6.45
C ASP A 128 19.75 -12.65 -6.41
N PRO A 129 20.06 -13.95 -6.18
CA PRO A 129 19.04 -15.00 -6.13
C PRO A 129 17.95 -14.79 -5.08
N ASP A 130 18.22 -14.03 -4.01
CA ASP A 130 17.21 -13.73 -3.00
C ASP A 130 16.14 -12.79 -3.57
N ALA A 131 16.53 -11.84 -4.43
CA ALA A 131 15.61 -10.98 -5.16
C ALA A 131 14.75 -11.73 -6.19
N GLU A 132 15.10 -12.92 -6.65
CA GLU A 132 14.21 -13.73 -7.50
C GLU A 132 13.09 -14.41 -6.70
N GLN A 133 13.30 -14.64 -5.40
CA GLN A 133 12.40 -15.41 -4.54
C GLN A 133 11.57 -14.54 -3.61
N ASP A 134 12.07 -13.37 -3.23
CA ASP A 134 11.42 -12.44 -2.32
C ASP A 134 11.16 -11.06 -2.97
N VAL A 135 9.88 -10.75 -3.12
CA VAL A 135 9.43 -9.48 -3.71
C VAL A 135 9.88 -8.27 -2.88
N ALA A 136 10.01 -8.40 -1.55
CA ALA A 136 10.45 -7.29 -0.72
C ALA A 136 11.93 -6.97 -0.98
N THR A 137 12.79 -8.00 -0.96
CA THR A 137 14.20 -7.89 -1.34
C THR A 137 14.37 -7.31 -2.73
N TYR A 138 13.61 -7.80 -3.72
CA TYR A 138 13.58 -7.23 -5.06
C TYR A 138 13.27 -5.73 -5.07
N LEU A 139 12.15 -5.32 -4.45
CA LEU A 139 11.75 -3.91 -4.41
C LEU A 139 12.76 -3.03 -3.66
N ASP A 140 13.46 -3.57 -2.65
CA ASP A 140 14.55 -2.86 -1.99
C ASP A 140 15.77 -2.64 -2.89
N ARG A 141 16.03 -3.54 -3.85
CA ARG A 141 17.09 -3.37 -4.86
C ARG A 141 16.71 -2.37 -5.93
N VAL A 142 15.46 -2.40 -6.39
CA VAL A 142 14.96 -1.47 -7.41
C VAL A 142 14.83 -0.06 -6.84
N PHE A 143 14.40 0.06 -5.58
CA PHE A 143 14.13 1.34 -4.91
C PHE A 143 14.93 1.51 -3.61
N PRO A 144 16.28 1.56 -3.66
CA PRO A 144 17.11 1.59 -2.45
C PRO A 144 16.92 2.85 -1.60
N HIS A 145 16.36 3.92 -2.16
CA HIS A 145 16.17 5.20 -1.49
C HIS A 145 15.02 5.20 -0.45
N VAL A 146 14.04 4.31 -0.57
CA VAL A 146 12.84 4.30 0.31
C VAL A 146 13.16 3.98 1.77
N ARG A 147 14.22 3.20 2.02
CA ARG A 147 14.65 2.83 3.38
C ARG A 147 15.42 3.94 4.09
N SER A 148 16.05 4.83 3.32
CA SER A 148 16.89 5.89 3.87
C SER A 148 16.06 7.05 4.44
N GLY A 149 14.75 7.09 4.19
CA GLY A 149 13.90 8.24 4.54
C GLY A 149 14.34 9.53 3.83
N VAL A 150 15.09 9.40 2.73
CA VAL A 150 15.64 10.51 1.94
C VAL A 150 14.76 10.79 0.72
N THR A 151 13.47 10.48 0.76
CA THR A 151 12.52 11.09 -0.19
C THR A 151 12.13 12.47 0.34
N ARG A 152 13.11 13.37 0.46
CA ARG A 152 12.82 14.79 0.72
C ARG A 152 12.30 15.42 -0.56
N LEU A 153 11.01 15.32 -0.79
CA LEU A 153 10.27 16.43 -1.37
C LEU A 153 9.08 16.69 -0.46
N ARG A 154 9.20 17.78 0.32
CA ARG A 154 8.07 18.47 0.94
C ARG A 154 6.97 18.53 -0.12
N GLN A 155 5.77 18.07 0.20
CA GLN A 155 4.61 18.63 -0.48
C GLN A 155 4.73 20.15 -0.33
N PRO A 156 4.85 20.95 -1.42
CA PRO A 156 4.37 22.32 -1.32
C PRO A 156 2.89 22.22 -0.94
N PRO A 157 2.35 23.13 -0.10
CA PRO A 157 0.90 23.24 -0.01
C PRO A 157 0.39 23.38 -1.44
N LEU A 158 -0.47 22.45 -1.87
CA LEU A 158 -1.22 22.61 -3.11
C LEU A 158 -1.86 24.00 -3.04
N GLY A 159 -1.54 24.82 -4.06
CA GLY A 159 -1.71 26.26 -4.03
C GLY A 159 -3.14 26.70 -3.72
N LYS A 160 -3.24 27.87 -3.08
CA LYS A 160 -4.47 28.62 -2.81
C LYS A 160 -5.27 28.94 -4.08
#